data_AF-A0A6C0KN50-F1
#
_entry.id   AF-A0A6C0KN50-F1
#
_cell.length_a   1.000
_cell.length_b   1.000
_cell.length_c   1.000
_cell.angle_alpha   90.00
_cell.angle_beta   90.00
_cell.angle_gamma   90.00
#
_symmetry.space_group_name_H-M   'P 1'
#
loop_
_entity.id
_entity.type
_entity.pdbx_description
1 polymer ?
#
loop_
_entity_poly.entity_id
_entity_poly.type
_entity_poly.pdbx_seq_one_letter_code
_entity_poly.pdbx_strand_id
1 'polypeptide(L)'
;MTLLIFSGILYLIGISIILILKPYLMFAKDGKWKEFGLGRNRDIYTWMPFWLFAIIWSILSYVIVLVFASYFGVAGVSNKTEVQVANESIEPENVSLKGMKTPSTLIESIPKKPSSSDVMKSGYYILDVNETVKKGIPKYIYLGPEAPNLIYHNTVSAPDTE
;
A
#
# COMPACT_ATOMS: atom_id res chain seq x y z
N MET A 1 13.29 12.50 -1.98
CA MET A 1 13.84 13.29 -3.11
C MET A 1 15.36 13.16 -3.19
N THR A 2 16.09 13.40 -2.11
CA THR A 2 17.57 13.28 -2.03
C THR A 2 18.11 11.93 -2.51
N LEU A 3 17.49 10.81 -2.10
CA LEU A 3 17.90 9.46 -2.52
C LEU A 3 17.91 9.28 -4.05
N LEU A 4 16.90 9.82 -4.75
CA LEU A 4 16.81 9.72 -6.20
C LEU A 4 17.90 10.53 -6.91
N ILE A 5 18.27 11.68 -6.35
CA ILE A 5 19.36 12.51 -6.88
C ILE A 5 20.70 11.79 -6.70
N PHE A 6 20.97 11.25 -5.51
CA PHE A 6 22.19 10.49 -5.26
C PHE A 6 22.28 9.25 -6.16
N SER A 7 21.19 8.49 -6.32
CA SER A 7 21.17 7.34 -7.23
C SER A 7 21.32 7.76 -8.70
N GLY A 8 20.78 8.91 -9.09
CA GLY A 8 20.96 9.48 -10.42
C GLY A 8 22.42 9.85 -10.71
N ILE A 9 23.10 10.50 -9.76
CA ILE A 9 24.52 10.87 -9.90
C ILE A 9 25.39 9.60 -9.99
N LEU A 10 25.16 8.62 -9.12
CA LEU A 10 25.89 7.35 -9.15
C LEU A 10 25.66 6.58 -10.46
N TYR A 11 24.43 6.62 -10.98
CA TYR A 11 24.08 6.05 -12.29
C TYR A 11 24.89 6.73 -13.41
N LEU A 12 24.91 8.07 -13.47
CA LEU A 12 25.62 8.83 -14.49
C LEU A 12 27.13 8.58 -14.46
N ILE A 13 27.73 8.49 -13.27
CA ILE A 13 29.15 8.14 -13.11
C ILE A 13 29.43 6.75 -13.69
N GLY A 14 28.62 5.75 -13.35
CA GLY A 14 28.81 4.38 -13.87
C GLY A 14 28.64 4.29 -15.38
N ILE A 15 27.66 4.99 -15.96
CA ILE A 15 27.48 5.07 -17.41
C ILE A 15 28.66 5.80 -18.08
N SER A 16 29.17 6.89 -17.47
CA SER A 16 30.34 7.60 -17.99
C SER A 16 31.56 6.68 -18.04
N ILE A 17 31.81 5.91 -16.97
CA ILE A 17 32.91 4.94 -16.90
C ILE A 17 32.77 3.88 -18.01
N ILE A 18 31.58 3.33 -18.23
CA ILE A 18 31.38 2.29 -19.27
C ILE A 18 31.60 2.83 -20.68
N LEU A 19 31.22 4.10 -20.93
CA LEU A 19 31.42 4.77 -22.22
C LEU A 19 32.89 5.07 -22.52
N ILE A 20 33.70 5.30 -21.47
CA ILE A 20 35.15 5.50 -21.59
C ILE A 20 35.86 4.16 -21.80
N LEU A 21 35.54 3.15 -20.99
CA LEU A 21 36.20 1.85 -21.03
C LEU A 21 35.82 1.03 -22.26
N LYS A 22 34.66 1.30 -22.87
CA LYS A 22 34.11 0.60 -24.04
C LYS A 22 34.36 -0.92 -24.00
N PRO A 23 33.84 -1.63 -22.97
CA PRO A 23 34.16 -3.04 -22.79
C PRO A 23 33.71 -3.88 -24.00
N TYR A 24 34.54 -4.84 -24.40
CA TYR A 24 34.31 -5.74 -25.56
C TYR A 24 32.99 -6.54 -25.47
N LEU A 25 32.42 -6.68 -24.28
CA LEU A 25 31.12 -7.34 -24.08
C LEU A 25 29.96 -6.64 -24.79
N MET A 26 29.96 -5.30 -24.83
CA MET A 26 28.85 -4.50 -25.40
C MET A 26 29.31 -3.56 -26.54
N PHE A 27 30.61 -3.41 -26.75
CA PHE A 27 31.20 -2.65 -27.85
C PHE A 27 31.97 -3.55 -28.81
N ALA A 28 31.81 -3.30 -30.12
CA ALA A 28 32.63 -3.90 -31.16
C ALA A 28 34.05 -3.31 -31.17
N LYS A 29 34.98 -3.95 -31.88
CA LYS A 29 36.36 -3.44 -32.06
C LYS A 29 36.39 -2.04 -32.68
N ASP A 30 35.39 -1.73 -33.49
CA ASP A 30 35.22 -0.43 -34.15
C ASP A 30 34.58 0.63 -33.23
N GLY A 31 34.28 0.28 -31.97
CA GLY A 31 33.62 1.17 -31.00
C GLY A 31 32.11 1.35 -31.22
N LYS A 32 31.52 0.67 -32.20
CA LYS A 32 30.07 0.58 -32.40
C LYS A 32 29.42 -0.24 -31.29
N TRP A 33 28.16 0.05 -30.98
CA TRP A 33 27.39 -0.75 -30.03
C TRP A 33 27.03 -2.10 -30.65
N LYS A 34 27.18 -3.18 -29.89
CA LYS A 34 26.73 -4.50 -30.30
C LYS A 34 25.21 -4.60 -30.20
N GLU A 35 24.61 -5.29 -31.16
CA GLU A 35 23.17 -5.57 -31.15
C GLU A 35 22.85 -6.74 -30.23
N PHE A 36 21.61 -6.82 -29.77
CA PHE A 36 21.14 -7.99 -29.05
C PHE A 36 21.06 -9.20 -29.99
N GLY A 37 21.70 -10.32 -29.63
CA GLY A 37 21.59 -11.54 -30.41
C GLY A 37 22.30 -12.74 -29.81
N LEU A 38 21.81 -13.93 -30.16
CA LEU A 38 22.36 -15.21 -29.72
C LEU A 38 23.27 -15.80 -30.81
N GLY A 39 24.59 -15.74 -30.56
CA GLY A 39 25.56 -16.73 -31.03
C GLY A 39 25.93 -16.79 -32.52
N ARG A 40 25.39 -15.96 -33.41
CA ARG A 40 25.74 -16.01 -34.84
C ARG A 40 27.12 -15.43 -35.15
N ASN A 41 27.44 -14.30 -34.54
CA ASN A 41 28.75 -13.63 -34.62
C ASN A 41 29.01 -12.86 -33.31
N ARG A 42 30.07 -13.22 -32.58
CA ARG A 42 30.42 -12.60 -31.28
C ARG A 42 30.91 -11.16 -31.38
N ASP A 43 31.30 -10.72 -32.57
CA ASP A 43 31.79 -9.35 -32.80
C ASP A 43 30.64 -8.35 -33.02
N ILE A 44 29.48 -8.82 -33.50
CA ILE A 44 28.31 -7.97 -33.81
C ILE A 44 27.22 -8.13 -32.76
N TYR A 45 27.02 -9.36 -32.26
CA TYR A 45 25.95 -9.69 -31.33
C TYR A 45 26.44 -9.91 -29.91
N THR A 46 25.65 -9.46 -28.95
CA THR A 46 25.85 -9.71 -27.53
C THR A 46 24.53 -10.11 -26.89
N TRP A 47 24.61 -10.90 -25.82
CA TRP A 47 23.45 -11.19 -24.98
C TRP A 47 23.12 -10.00 -24.06
N MET A 48 24.09 -9.12 -23.79
CA MET A 48 23.94 -7.96 -22.92
C MET A 48 24.27 -6.65 -23.65
N PRO A 49 23.30 -6.08 -24.40
CA PRO A 49 23.49 -4.80 -25.08
C PRO A 49 23.57 -3.64 -24.08
N PHE A 50 24.08 -2.50 -24.53
CA PHE A 50 24.29 -1.32 -23.69
C PHE A 50 23.01 -0.85 -22.97
N TRP A 51 21.86 -0.84 -23.66
CA TRP A 51 20.59 -0.41 -23.08
C TRP A 51 20.13 -1.34 -21.93
N LEU A 52 20.35 -2.65 -22.06
CA LEU A 52 19.99 -3.62 -21.02
C LEU A 52 20.87 -3.41 -19.79
N PHE A 53 22.16 -3.21 -20.00
CA PHE A 53 23.08 -2.84 -18.93
C PHE A 53 22.65 -1.55 -18.24
N ALA A 54 22.25 -0.52 -18.98
CA ALA A 54 21.83 0.76 -18.40
C ALA A 54 20.59 0.62 -17.49
N ILE A 55 19.61 -0.18 -17.88
CA ILE A 55 18.41 -0.45 -17.05
C ILE A 55 18.81 -1.19 -15.77
N ILE A 56 19.60 -2.26 -15.89
CA ILE A 56 20.06 -3.04 -14.74
C ILE A 56 20.88 -2.16 -13.80
N TRP A 57 21.78 -1.34 -14.36
CA TRP A 57 22.62 -0.41 -13.62
C TRP A 57 21.82 0.67 -12.89
N SER A 58 20.74 1.17 -13.50
CA SER A 58 19.83 2.13 -12.86
C SER A 58 19.19 1.55 -11.60
N ILE A 59 18.68 0.31 -11.68
CA ILE A 59 18.11 -0.40 -10.52
C ILE A 59 19.19 -0.65 -9.46
N LEU A 60 20.36 -1.13 -9.88
CA LEU A 60 21.48 -1.41 -8.98
C LEU A 60 21.95 -0.15 -8.24
N SER A 61 22.06 0.97 -8.95
CA SER A 61 22.45 2.27 -8.38
C SER A 61 21.48 2.72 -7.27
N TYR A 62 20.18 2.57 -7.51
CA TYR A 62 19.17 2.88 -6.49
C TYR A 62 19.31 1.98 -5.26
N VAL A 63 19.46 0.66 -5.46
CA VAL A 63 19.64 -0.29 -4.36
C VAL A 63 20.91 0.01 -3.56
N ILE A 64 22.02 0.32 -4.24
CA ILE A 64 23.28 0.70 -3.58
C ILE A 64 23.05 1.94 -2.71
N VAL A 65 22.46 3.00 -3.25
CA VAL A 65 22.18 4.22 -2.48
C VAL A 65 21.24 3.94 -1.31
N LEU A 66 20.26 3.05 -1.46
CA LEU A 66 19.35 2.65 -0.38
C LEU A 66 20.10 1.94 0.76
N VAL A 67 21.00 1.01 0.44
CA VAL A 67 21.82 0.29 1.43
C VAL A 67 22.79 1.24 2.13
N PHE A 68 23.46 2.12 1.37
CA PHE A 68 24.36 3.13 1.92
C PHE A 68 23.60 4.13 2.80
N ALA A 69 22.44 4.62 2.38
CA ALA A 69 21.63 5.52 3.19
C ALA A 69 21.19 4.88 4.50
N SER A 70 20.84 3.58 4.48
CA SER A 70 20.52 2.81 5.68
C SER A 70 21.73 2.65 6.60
N TYR A 71 22.91 2.34 6.05
CA TYR A 71 24.14 2.15 6.83
C TYR A 71 24.69 3.46 7.44
N PHE A 72 24.71 4.54 6.66
CA PHE A 72 25.22 5.85 7.08
C PHE A 72 24.19 6.68 7.86
N GLY A 73 22.96 6.20 8.03
CA GLY A 73 21.89 6.92 8.74
C GLY A 73 21.49 8.24 8.06
N VAL A 74 21.70 8.35 6.75
CA VAL A 74 21.46 9.60 6.01
C VAL A 74 19.96 9.81 5.81
N ALA A 75 19.52 11.02 6.14
CA ALA A 75 18.14 11.49 6.23
C ALA A 75 17.20 10.95 5.13
N GLY A 76 16.23 10.13 5.55
CA GLY A 76 15.11 9.68 4.72
C GLY A 76 14.70 8.21 4.93
N VAL A 77 15.60 7.37 5.46
CA VAL A 77 15.29 6.00 5.85
C VAL A 77 15.01 5.98 7.34
N SER A 78 13.75 6.23 7.72
CA SER A 78 13.32 5.93 9.08
C SER A 78 13.20 4.41 9.17
N ASN A 79 14.25 3.77 9.70
CA ASN A 79 14.18 2.38 10.14
C ASN A 79 13.21 2.35 11.32
N LYS A 80 11.90 2.36 11.05
CA LYS A 80 10.87 1.93 12.00
C LYS A 80 10.98 0.41 12.12
N THR A 81 12.11 -0.04 12.66
CA THR A 81 12.34 -1.42 13.10
C THR A 81 11.97 -1.53 14.58
N GLU A 82 10.93 -0.82 14.99
CA GLU A 82 10.21 -1.14 16.21
C GLU A 82 8.89 -1.75 15.77
N VAL A 83 8.90 -3.07 15.56
CA VAL A 83 7.68 -3.82 15.88
C VAL A 83 7.58 -3.71 17.39
N GLN A 84 6.86 -2.68 17.87
CA GLN A 84 6.41 -2.63 19.25
C GLN A 84 5.45 -3.80 19.40
N VAL A 85 5.99 -4.96 19.79
CA VAL A 85 5.19 -5.96 20.49
C VAL A 85 4.85 -5.28 21.81
N ALA A 86 3.73 -4.57 21.80
CA ALA A 86 3.11 -4.08 23.00
C ALA A 86 2.81 -5.33 23.84
N ASN A 87 3.70 -5.63 24.79
CA ASN A 87 3.31 -6.37 25.97
C ASN A 87 2.41 -5.42 26.78
N GLU A 88 1.22 -5.13 26.25
CA GLU A 88 0.14 -4.61 27.07
C GLU A 88 -0.24 -5.76 28.00
N SER A 89 0.26 -5.70 29.24
CA SER A 89 -0.39 -6.38 30.33
C SER A 89 -1.81 -5.85 30.37
N ILE A 90 -2.77 -6.71 30.03
CA ILE A 90 -4.19 -6.40 30.09
C ILE A 90 -4.54 -6.22 31.58
N GLU A 91 -4.38 -5.00 32.10
CA GLU A 91 -5.08 -4.59 33.31
C GLU A 91 -6.51 -4.18 32.89
N PRO A 92 -7.56 -4.69 33.55
CA PRO A 92 -8.93 -4.39 33.18
C PRO A 92 -9.32 -2.96 33.60
N GLU A 93 -8.84 -1.95 32.87
CA GLU A 93 -9.22 -0.55 33.06
C GLU A 93 -10.53 -0.24 32.32
N ASN A 94 -11.64 -0.88 32.71
CA ASN A 94 -13.00 -0.48 32.31
C ASN A 94 -14.08 -1.04 33.26
N VAL A 95 -13.99 -0.72 34.56
CA VAL A 95 -15.19 -0.55 35.39
C VAL A 95 -15.60 0.93 35.30
N SER A 96 -16.66 1.19 34.53
CA SER A 96 -17.24 2.51 34.34
C SER A 96 -17.82 3.05 35.65
N LEU A 97 -17.05 3.84 36.39
CA LEU A 97 -17.56 4.71 37.45
C LEU A 97 -18.02 6.02 36.82
N LYS A 98 -19.25 6.02 36.34
CA LYS A 98 -19.97 7.24 35.94
C LYS A 98 -20.21 8.12 37.18
N GLY A 99 -19.58 9.30 37.22
CA GLY A 99 -19.91 10.31 38.23
C GLY A 99 -19.31 11.68 37.97
N MET A 100 -20.21 12.65 37.79
CA MET A 100 -20.05 14.08 38.08
C MET A 100 -19.70 15.03 36.93
N LYS A 101 -20.25 16.25 37.05
CA LYS A 101 -20.81 17.13 36.01
C LYS A 101 -19.92 18.34 35.68
N THR A 102 -20.09 18.83 34.43
CA THR A 102 -20.13 20.26 33.96
C THR A 102 -18.82 21.08 33.93
N PRO A 103 -18.77 22.22 33.18
CA PRO A 103 -18.88 22.38 31.72
C PRO A 103 -17.79 23.36 31.16
N SER A 104 -17.89 23.76 29.89
CA SER A 104 -17.15 24.86 29.20
C SER A 104 -15.71 24.51 28.79
N THR A 105 -15.17 24.80 27.60
CA THR A 105 -15.43 25.84 26.60
C THR A 105 -14.79 25.40 25.27
N LEU A 106 -15.47 25.70 24.16
CA LEU A 106 -14.93 26.13 22.85
C LEU A 106 -13.87 25.26 22.14
N ILE A 107 -14.22 24.72 20.97
CA ILE A 107 -13.50 24.92 19.69
C ILE A 107 -14.45 24.55 18.53
N GLU A 108 -14.48 25.44 17.55
CA GLU A 108 -15.35 25.51 16.37
C GLU A 108 -15.03 24.51 15.25
N SER A 109 -16.08 24.27 14.45
CA SER A 109 -16.05 24.08 12.98
C SER A 109 -15.61 22.73 12.39
N ILE A 110 -16.60 21.85 12.18
CA ILE A 110 -16.60 20.87 11.07
C ILE A 110 -17.99 20.90 10.41
N PRO A 111 -18.10 20.97 9.07
CA PRO A 111 -19.35 21.25 8.37
C PRO A 111 -20.38 20.12 8.47
N LYS A 112 -21.63 20.50 8.75
CA LYS A 112 -22.83 19.64 8.80
C LYS A 112 -23.13 19.02 7.43
N LYS A 113 -23.11 17.69 7.34
CA LYS A 113 -23.84 16.93 6.31
C LYS A 113 -25.32 16.87 6.70
N PRO A 114 -26.28 17.04 5.77
CA PRO A 114 -27.69 16.99 6.12
C PRO A 114 -28.17 15.54 6.24
N SER A 115 -29.36 15.42 6.81
CA SER A 115 -30.34 14.35 6.60
C SER A 115 -30.52 13.39 7.77
N SER A 116 -31.50 13.73 8.60
CA SER A 116 -32.40 12.81 9.28
C SER A 116 -31.74 11.61 9.95
N SER A 117 -30.98 11.87 11.02
CA SER A 117 -30.86 10.90 12.10
C SER A 117 -32.20 10.87 12.85
N ASP A 118 -33.22 10.27 12.22
CA ASP A 118 -34.34 9.77 12.99
C ASP A 118 -33.75 8.76 13.97
N VAL A 119 -33.99 9.00 15.25
CA VAL A 119 -33.19 8.51 16.38
C VAL A 119 -32.92 7.02 16.23
N MET A 120 -31.70 6.64 15.83
CA MET A 120 -31.32 5.22 15.73
C MET A 120 -31.41 4.64 17.14
N LYS A 121 -32.36 3.72 17.35
CA LYS A 121 -32.57 3.07 18.64
C LYS A 121 -31.36 2.21 18.98
N SER A 122 -30.87 2.35 20.21
CA SER A 122 -29.71 1.61 20.71
C SER A 122 -29.96 0.10 20.63
N GLY A 123 -29.08 -0.64 19.96
CA GLY A 123 -29.14 -2.09 19.83
C GLY A 123 -28.10 -2.62 18.85
N TYR A 124 -27.94 -3.93 18.78
CA TYR A 124 -26.93 -4.62 17.96
C TYR A 124 -27.59 -5.55 16.95
N TYR A 125 -27.11 -5.54 15.70
CA TYR A 125 -27.47 -6.54 14.71
C TYR A 125 -26.45 -7.69 14.73
N ILE A 126 -26.93 -8.91 14.93
CA ILE A 126 -26.12 -10.12 14.90
C ILE A 126 -26.50 -10.95 13.67
N LEU A 127 -25.51 -11.41 12.93
CA LEU A 127 -25.72 -12.31 11.79
C LEU A 127 -26.17 -13.69 12.28
N ASP A 128 -27.31 -14.17 11.80
CA ASP A 128 -27.73 -15.56 12.01
C ASP A 128 -27.05 -16.46 10.98
N VAL A 129 -25.95 -17.08 11.40
CA VAL A 129 -25.15 -17.97 10.56
C VAL A 129 -25.96 -19.20 10.10
N ASN A 130 -26.85 -19.71 10.95
CA ASN A 130 -27.59 -20.94 10.65
C ASN A 130 -28.64 -20.74 9.56
N GLU A 131 -29.38 -19.62 9.62
CA GLU A 131 -30.35 -19.28 8.57
C GLU A 131 -29.67 -18.79 7.30
N THR A 132 -28.56 -18.06 7.43
CA THR A 132 -27.80 -17.55 6.28
C THR A 132 -27.27 -18.70 5.41
N VAL A 133 -26.72 -19.75 6.04
CA VAL A 133 -26.22 -20.93 5.31
C VAL A 133 -27.35 -21.71 4.63
N LYS A 134 -28.54 -21.79 5.25
CA LYS A 134 -29.69 -22.52 4.70
C LYS A 134 -30.35 -21.81 3.51
N LYS A 135 -30.44 -20.48 3.55
CA LYS A 135 -31.15 -19.68 2.53
C LYS A 135 -30.21 -19.01 1.52
N GLY A 136 -28.90 -19.01 1.77
CA GLY A 136 -27.90 -18.33 0.93
C GLY A 136 -27.97 -16.81 0.98
N ILE A 137 -28.83 -16.23 1.83
CA ILE A 137 -29.04 -14.79 1.96
C ILE A 137 -28.69 -14.39 3.39
N PRO A 138 -27.86 -13.34 3.61
CA PRO A 138 -27.50 -12.87 4.94
C PRO A 138 -28.74 -12.45 5.73
N LYS A 139 -29.00 -13.12 6.84
CA LYS A 139 -30.10 -12.78 7.76
C LYS A 139 -29.54 -12.24 9.06
N TYR A 140 -29.99 -11.07 9.48
CA TYR A 140 -29.57 -10.42 10.72
C TYR A 140 -30.73 -10.38 11.74
N ILE A 141 -30.38 -10.53 13.01
CA ILE A 141 -31.27 -10.46 14.16
C ILE A 141 -30.90 -9.21 14.96
N TYR A 142 -31.88 -8.35 15.24
CA TYR A 142 -31.68 -7.17 16.07
C TYR A 142 -31.89 -7.49 17.55
N LEU A 143 -30.93 -7.12 18.40
CA LEU A 143 -31.00 -7.18 19.85
C LEU A 143 -31.02 -5.75 20.41
N GLY A 144 -32.16 -5.33 20.93
CA GLY A 144 -32.33 -4.04 21.58
C GLY A 144 -33.60 -4.00 22.42
N PRO A 145 -33.75 -2.97 23.26
CA PRO A 145 -34.92 -2.82 24.14
C PRO A 145 -36.21 -2.55 23.37
N GLU A 146 -36.14 -2.01 22.16
CA GLU A 146 -37.30 -1.71 21.32
C GLU A 146 -37.11 -2.26 19.91
N ALA A 147 -38.19 -2.69 19.26
CA ALA A 147 -38.13 -3.18 17.88
C ALA A 147 -37.57 -2.11 16.91
N PRO A 148 -36.70 -2.50 15.96
CA PRO A 148 -36.15 -1.57 14.99
C PRO A 148 -37.25 -1.14 14.02
N ASN A 149 -37.19 0.11 13.57
CA ASN A 149 -38.10 0.59 12.53
C ASN A 149 -37.63 0.04 11.17
N LEU A 150 -38.31 -0.99 10.66
CA LEU A 150 -37.95 -1.65 9.40
C LEU A 150 -38.61 -0.92 8.22
N ILE A 151 -37.79 -0.36 7.33
CA ILE A 151 -38.26 0.19 6.05
C ILE A 151 -38.19 -0.94 5.01
N TYR A 152 -39.35 -1.44 4.58
CA TYR A 152 -39.44 -2.45 3.52
C TYR A 152 -39.34 -1.79 2.15
N HIS A 153 -38.29 -2.10 1.39
CA HIS A 153 -38.22 -1.77 -0.03
C HIS A 153 -38.72 -2.96 -0.84
N ASN A 154 -39.94 -2.88 -1.36
CA ASN A 154 -40.51 -3.92 -2.22
C ASN A 154 -39.78 -3.92 -3.58
N THR A 155 -38.90 -4.88 -3.81
CA THR A 155 -38.36 -5.17 -5.15
C THR A 155 -39.14 -6.33 -5.77
N VAL A 156 -40.11 -6.02 -6.63
CA VAL A 156 -40.78 -7.01 -7.47
C VAL A 156 -40.08 -7.02 -8.83
N SER A 157 -39.48 -8.15 -9.19
CA SER A 157 -39.17 -8.50 -10.57
C SER A 157 -39.14 -10.03 -10.66
N ALA A 158 -40.28 -10.61 -11.03
CA ALA A 158 -40.36 -12.01 -11.43
C ALA A 158 -39.84 -12.15 -12.87
N PRO A 159 -39.20 -13.27 -13.25
CA PRO A 159 -38.94 -13.59 -14.64
C PRO A 159 -40.18 -14.24 -15.25
N ASP A 160 -40.77 -13.61 -16.26
CA ASP A 160 -41.84 -14.21 -17.06
C ASP A 160 -41.24 -15.33 -17.93
N THR A 161 -41.63 -16.57 -17.64
CA THR A 161 -41.52 -17.71 -18.55
C THR A 161 -42.77 -17.77 -19.43
N GLU A 162 -42.59 -17.59 -20.73
CA GLU A 162 -43.34 -18.27 -21.80
C GLU A 162 -42.36 -18.78 -22.86
#